data_AF-A0A4Z2D7H4-F1
#
_entry.id   AF-A0A4Z2D7H4-F1
#
_cell.length_a   1.000
_cell.length_b   1.000
_cell.length_c   1.000
_cell.angle_alpha   90.00
_cell.angle_beta   90.00
_cell.angle_gamma   90.00
#
_symmetry.space_group_name_H-M   'P 1'
#
loop_
_entity.id
_entity.type
_entity.pdbx_description
1 polymer ?
#
loop_
_entity_poly.entity_id
_entity_poly.type
_entity_poly.pdbx_seq_one_letter_code
_entity_poly.pdbx_strand_id
1 'polypeptide(L)'
;MVKENKVQTVSVPIEVAQEYVSKLLGFAPLQLSDDLYNVIITHLGQMIDEFGEKLLDKFSSKFTTEKIQSLTYYLKEKLEDRLIDMFDSFDIFLVSKVLYLNPSVVLKDDELQLSYSEKYDKAIDDRIITYTNRISVLKSCLTETEQEAAKINSIIHNLKNMKNNVKQTLENVYGVKSVKNQLSCVTS
;
A
#
# COMPACT_ATOMS: atom_id res chain seq x y z
N MET A 1 50.15 17.61 -23.93
CA MET A 1 49.81 17.51 -22.49
C MET A 1 48.30 17.31 -22.38
N VAL A 2 47.85 16.08 -22.22
CA VAL A 2 46.43 15.75 -22.00
C VAL A 2 46.16 15.99 -20.52
N LYS A 3 45.27 16.92 -20.19
CA LYS A 3 44.83 17.13 -18.82
C LYS A 3 43.95 15.95 -18.43
N GLU A 4 44.45 15.09 -17.54
CA GLU A 4 43.62 14.13 -16.82
C GLU A 4 42.59 14.91 -16.01
N ASN A 5 41.34 14.91 -16.49
CA ASN A 5 40.21 15.32 -15.68
C ASN A 5 40.10 14.30 -14.54
N LYS A 6 40.57 14.67 -13.35
CA LYS A 6 40.27 13.95 -12.11
C LYS A 6 38.76 13.92 -11.96
N VAL A 7 38.13 12.80 -12.31
CA VAL A 7 36.73 12.52 -12.00
C VAL A 7 36.64 12.60 -10.48
N GLN A 8 35.98 13.64 -9.99
CA GLN A 8 35.75 13.85 -8.58
C GLN A 8 34.77 12.75 -8.14
N THR A 9 35.29 11.68 -7.55
CA THR A 9 34.47 10.57 -7.04
C THR A 9 33.71 11.08 -5.82
N VAL A 10 32.42 11.37 -6.01
CA VAL A 10 31.50 11.65 -4.91
C VAL A 10 31.24 10.31 -4.20
N SER A 11 31.74 10.21 -2.96
CA SER A 11 31.40 9.09 -2.07
C SER A 11 29.97 9.29 -1.59
N VAL A 12 29.11 8.31 -1.88
CA VAL A 12 27.72 8.27 -1.40
C VAL A 12 27.63 7.08 -0.45
N PRO A 13 26.96 7.21 0.71
CA PRO A 13 26.71 6.07 1.59
C PRO A 13 26.05 4.92 0.84
N ILE A 14 26.41 3.69 1.19
CA ILE A 14 25.91 2.48 0.52
C ILE A 14 24.38 2.37 0.64
N GLU A 15 23.83 2.83 1.76
CA GLU A 15 22.40 2.85 2.03
C GLU A 15 21.66 3.73 1.02
N VAL A 16 22.19 4.92 0.76
CA VAL A 16 21.63 5.87 -0.21
C VAL A 16 21.77 5.34 -1.64
N ALA A 17 22.88 4.64 -1.93
CA ALA A 17 23.07 4.01 -3.23
C ALA A 17 22.08 2.85 -3.49
N GLN A 18 21.60 2.19 -2.44
CA GLN A 18 20.71 1.03 -2.54
C GLN A 18 19.24 1.37 -2.36
N GLU A 19 18.88 2.48 -1.72
CA GLU A 19 17.50 2.85 -1.39
C GLU A 19 16.58 2.76 -2.62
N TYR A 20 16.98 3.37 -3.73
CA TYR A 20 16.16 3.44 -4.94
C TYR A 20 15.93 2.07 -5.58
N VAL A 21 16.98 1.23 -5.60
CA VAL A 21 16.91 -0.15 -6.07
C VAL A 21 16.06 -1.00 -5.12
N SER A 22 16.18 -0.75 -3.82
CA SER A 22 15.44 -1.49 -2.79
C SER A 22 13.94 -1.23 -2.86
N LYS A 23 13.55 0.01 -3.19
CA LYS A 23 12.16 0.37 -3.47
C LYS A 23 11.58 -0.40 -4.67
N LEU A 24 12.39 -0.61 -5.71
CA LEU A 24 11.98 -1.40 -6.88
C LEU A 24 11.88 -2.90 -6.58
N LEU A 25 12.84 -3.46 -5.85
CA LEU A 25 12.95 -4.91 -5.64
C LEU A 25 12.17 -5.43 -4.42
N GLY A 26 11.90 -4.55 -3.44
CA GLY A 26 11.32 -4.92 -2.15
C GLY A 26 12.31 -5.50 -1.14
N PHE A 27 13.62 -5.52 -1.47
CA PHE A 27 14.70 -5.94 -0.58
C PHE A 27 16.00 -5.20 -0.91
N ALA A 28 16.92 -5.12 0.05
CA ALA A 28 18.23 -4.50 -0.15
C ALA A 28 19.19 -5.44 -0.88
N PRO A 29 19.89 -5.01 -1.95
CA PRO A 29 20.84 -5.84 -2.69
C PRO A 29 21.89 -6.57 -1.84
N LEU A 30 22.44 -5.92 -0.81
CA LEU A 30 23.44 -6.57 0.05
C LEU A 30 22.82 -7.59 1.01
N GLN A 31 21.56 -7.39 1.42
CA GLN A 31 20.87 -8.40 2.22
C GLN A 31 20.77 -9.73 1.47
N LEU A 32 20.53 -9.70 0.15
CA LEU A 32 20.55 -10.90 -0.67
C LEU A 32 21.93 -11.58 -0.65
N SER A 33 23.01 -10.80 -0.67
CA SER A 33 24.36 -11.34 -0.59
C SER A 33 24.65 -11.99 0.76
N ASP A 34 24.29 -11.32 1.85
CA ASP A 34 24.41 -11.84 3.22
C ASP A 34 23.63 -13.15 3.39
N ASP A 35 22.39 -13.20 2.90
CA ASP A 35 21.55 -14.40 2.98
C ASP A 35 22.17 -15.57 2.19
N LEU A 36 22.73 -15.29 1.00
CA LEU A 36 23.43 -16.30 0.20
C LEU A 36 24.71 -16.78 0.88
N TYR A 37 25.49 -15.86 1.47
CA TYR A 37 26.69 -16.20 2.23
C TYR A 37 26.35 -17.15 3.38
N ASN A 38 25.32 -16.81 4.17
CA ASN A 38 24.87 -17.60 5.31
C ASN A 38 24.43 -19.03 4.91
N VAL A 39 23.76 -19.16 3.76
CA VAL A 39 23.40 -20.48 3.22
C VAL A 39 24.65 -21.25 2.80
N ILE A 40 25.56 -20.63 2.05
CA ILE A 40 26.74 -21.29 1.51
C ILE A 40 27.71 -21.71 2.62
N ILE A 41 27.97 -20.84 3.60
CA ILE A 41 28.88 -21.13 4.71
C ILE A 41 28.37 -22.30 5.56
N THR A 42 27.05 -22.37 5.77
CA THR A 42 26.40 -23.47 6.50
C THR A 42 26.59 -24.80 5.76
N HIS A 43 26.31 -24.83 4.45
CA HIS A 43 26.46 -26.05 3.65
C HIS A 43 27.92 -26.47 3.51
N LEU A 44 28.85 -25.50 3.41
CA LEU A 44 30.27 -25.78 3.40
C LEU A 44 30.72 -26.44 4.70
N GLY A 45 30.30 -25.89 5.85
CA GLY A 45 30.59 -26.46 7.16
C GLY A 45 30.14 -27.92 7.27
N GLN A 46 28.90 -28.20 6.85
CA GLN A 46 28.33 -29.55 6.83
C GLN A 46 29.13 -30.50 5.91
N MET A 47 29.48 -30.07 4.70
CA MET A 47 30.29 -30.88 3.78
C MET A 47 31.67 -31.22 4.34
N ILE A 48 32.31 -30.29 5.06
CA ILE A 48 33.63 -30.53 5.67
C ILE A 48 33.50 -31.49 6.86
N ASP A 49 32.43 -31.39 7.64
CA ASP A 49 32.17 -32.33 8.74
C ASP A 49 31.93 -33.75 8.22
N GLU A 50 31.07 -33.91 7.21
CA GLU A 50 30.87 -35.20 6.54
C GLU A 50 32.16 -35.76 5.93
N PHE A 51 33.01 -34.89 5.38
CA PHE A 51 34.31 -35.29 4.85
C PHE A 51 35.22 -35.83 5.97
N GLY A 52 35.23 -35.17 7.13
CA GLY A 52 35.93 -35.63 8.32
C GLY A 52 35.46 -37.00 8.80
N GLU A 53 34.16 -37.21 8.90
CA GLU A 53 33.56 -38.50 9.30
C GLU A 53 33.94 -39.62 8.31
N LYS A 54 33.80 -39.38 7.00
CA LYS A 54 34.19 -40.36 5.97
C LYS A 54 35.68 -40.69 5.99
N LEU A 55 36.54 -39.74 6.34
CA LEU A 55 37.97 -39.98 6.53
C LEU A 55 38.25 -40.84 7.76
N LEU A 56 37.58 -40.57 8.88
CA LEU A 56 37.69 -41.38 10.10
C LEU A 56 37.26 -42.82 9.85
N ASP A 57 36.11 -43.02 9.23
CA ASP A 57 35.59 -44.35 8.93
C ASP A 57 36.54 -45.17 8.07
N LYS A 58 37.15 -44.53 7.06
CA LYS A 58 37.98 -45.22 6.06
C LYS A 58 39.44 -45.37 6.47
N PHE A 59 39.97 -44.49 7.31
CA PHE A 59 41.39 -44.42 7.66
C PHE A 59 41.67 -44.42 9.16
N SER A 60 40.72 -44.87 9.99
CA SER A 60 40.84 -45.02 11.45
C SER A 60 42.09 -45.77 11.91
N SER A 61 42.64 -46.67 11.08
CA SER A 61 43.88 -47.42 11.38
C SER A 61 45.17 -46.66 11.05
N LYS A 62 45.11 -45.58 10.27
CA LYS A 62 46.27 -44.82 9.77
C LYS A 62 46.41 -43.43 10.37
N PHE A 63 45.31 -42.80 10.78
CA PHE A 63 45.30 -41.45 11.34
C PHE A 63 44.58 -41.43 12.68
N THR A 64 45.08 -40.61 13.61
CA THR A 64 44.39 -40.34 14.87
C THR A 64 43.24 -39.38 14.63
N THR A 65 42.21 -39.48 15.47
CA THR A 65 41.05 -38.58 15.43
C THR A 65 41.44 -37.12 15.49
N GLU A 66 42.41 -36.78 16.33
CA GLU A 66 42.95 -35.42 16.51
C GLU A 66 43.56 -34.87 15.22
N LYS A 67 44.25 -35.70 14.42
CA LYS A 67 44.84 -35.26 13.15
C LYS A 67 43.77 -34.96 12.11
N ILE A 68 42.72 -35.78 12.04
CA ILE A 68 41.61 -35.54 11.11
C ILE A 68 40.80 -34.31 11.53
N GLN A 69 40.53 -34.14 12.83
CA GLN A 69 39.88 -32.93 13.36
C GLN A 69 40.71 -31.66 13.10
N SER A 70 42.04 -31.74 13.25
CA SER A 70 42.92 -30.61 12.92
C SER A 70 42.87 -30.28 11.42
N LEU A 71 42.80 -31.29 10.55
CA LEU A 71 42.66 -31.10 9.11
C LEU A 71 41.31 -30.48 8.74
N THR A 72 40.20 -30.98 9.30
CA THR A 72 38.87 -30.42 9.02
C THR A 72 38.76 -28.98 9.52
N TYR A 73 39.30 -28.68 10.70
CA TYR A 73 39.38 -27.30 11.21
C TYR A 73 40.17 -26.38 10.26
N TYR A 74 41.36 -26.81 9.84
CA TYR A 74 42.18 -26.06 8.89
C TYR A 74 41.47 -25.82 7.55
N LEU A 75 40.76 -26.83 7.04
CA LEU A 75 39.98 -26.71 5.80
C LEU A 75 38.81 -25.75 5.97
N LYS A 76 38.12 -25.78 7.12
CA LYS A 76 37.06 -24.79 7.42
C LYS A 76 37.65 -23.39 7.36
N GLU A 77 38.60 -23.05 8.23
CA GLU A 77 39.17 -21.68 8.27
C GLU A 77 39.64 -21.20 6.89
N LYS A 78 40.38 -22.04 6.13
CA LYS A 78 40.89 -21.64 4.82
C LYS A 78 39.82 -21.43 3.76
N LEU A 79 38.72 -22.18 3.81
CA LEU A 79 37.64 -22.04 2.85
C LEU A 79 36.68 -20.91 3.26
N GLU A 80 36.48 -20.69 4.56
CA GLU A 80 35.75 -19.53 5.08
C GLU A 80 36.46 -18.22 4.72
N ASP A 81 37.77 -18.11 4.98
CA ASP A 81 38.62 -16.97 4.57
C ASP A 81 38.41 -16.63 3.09
N ARG A 82 38.40 -17.66 2.23
CA ARG A 82 38.28 -17.50 0.79
C ARG A 82 36.87 -17.15 0.34
N LEU A 83 35.85 -17.62 1.05
CA LEU A 83 34.47 -17.25 0.78
C LEU A 83 34.24 -15.76 1.09
N ILE A 84 34.82 -15.23 2.16
CA ILE A 84 34.73 -13.80 2.50
C ILE A 84 35.23 -12.95 1.33
N ASP A 85 36.46 -13.19 0.85
CA ASP A 85 37.04 -12.45 -0.28
C ASP A 85 36.18 -12.54 -1.56
N MET A 86 35.57 -13.70 -1.80
CA MET A 86 34.68 -13.92 -2.95
C MET A 86 33.36 -13.16 -2.80
N PHE A 87 32.81 -13.09 -1.59
CA PHE A 87 31.57 -12.39 -1.32
C PHE A 87 31.75 -10.87 -1.31
N ASP A 88 32.89 -10.34 -0.87
CA ASP A 88 33.23 -8.93 -1.05
C ASP A 88 33.23 -8.55 -2.54
N SER A 89 33.78 -9.41 -3.38
CA SER A 89 33.78 -9.22 -4.84
C SER A 89 32.38 -9.34 -5.44
N PHE A 90 31.56 -10.24 -4.88
CA PHE A 90 30.18 -10.45 -5.28
C PHE A 90 29.29 -9.26 -4.93
N ASP A 91 29.46 -8.67 -3.74
CA ASP A 91 28.79 -7.46 -3.28
C ASP A 91 29.03 -6.29 -4.23
N ILE A 92 30.30 -6.06 -4.57
CA ILE A 92 30.69 -5.03 -5.52
C ILE A 92 30.01 -5.29 -6.87
N PHE A 93 30.01 -6.52 -7.36
CA PHE A 93 29.36 -6.87 -8.63
C PHE A 93 27.84 -6.67 -8.59
N LEU A 94 27.19 -7.07 -7.50
CA LEU A 94 25.76 -6.91 -7.26
C LEU A 94 25.36 -5.44 -7.34
N VAL A 95 26.01 -4.58 -6.55
CA VAL A 95 25.63 -3.17 -6.40
C VAL A 95 26.08 -2.32 -7.59
N SER A 96 27.20 -2.66 -8.25
CA SER A 96 27.75 -1.84 -9.34
C SER A 96 27.27 -2.22 -10.74
N LYS A 97 26.83 -3.46 -10.98
CA LYS A 97 26.51 -3.94 -12.33
C LYS A 97 25.15 -4.61 -12.46
N VAL A 98 24.76 -5.45 -11.51
CA VAL A 98 23.54 -6.27 -11.65
C VAL A 98 22.31 -5.52 -11.18
N LEU A 99 22.36 -5.05 -9.92
CA LEU A 99 21.28 -4.33 -9.25
C LEU A 99 21.64 -2.84 -9.15
N TYR A 100 22.20 -2.29 -10.22
CA TYR A 100 22.49 -0.88 -10.36
C TYR A 100 21.38 -0.20 -11.15
N LEU A 101 20.77 0.84 -10.56
CA LEU A 101 19.89 1.75 -11.28
C LEU A 101 20.68 3.00 -11.67
N ASN A 102 20.64 3.36 -12.95
CA ASN A 102 21.22 4.62 -13.41
C ASN A 102 20.47 5.78 -12.73
N PRO A 103 21.17 6.82 -12.22
CA PRO A 103 20.54 7.97 -11.57
C PRO A 103 19.51 8.73 -12.42
N SER A 104 19.53 8.52 -13.74
CA SER A 104 18.57 9.12 -14.68
C SER A 104 17.26 8.33 -14.81
N VAL A 105 17.19 7.13 -14.23
CA VAL A 105 15.98 6.30 -14.24
C VAL A 105 15.06 6.78 -13.13
N VAL A 106 13.79 6.96 -13.47
CA VAL A 106 12.72 7.29 -12.53
C VAL A 106 11.78 6.10 -12.46
N LEU A 107 11.51 5.61 -11.26
CA LEU A 107 10.50 4.58 -11.00
C LEU A 107 9.11 5.15 -11.26
N LYS A 108 8.19 4.30 -11.72
CA LYS A 108 6.80 4.70 -12.03
C LYS A 108 6.11 5.43 -10.87
N ASP A 109 6.37 4.98 -9.64
CA ASP A 109 5.79 5.58 -8.44
C ASP A 109 6.26 7.02 -8.20
N ASP A 110 7.40 7.39 -8.76
CA ASP A 110 8.01 8.71 -8.63
C ASP A 110 7.82 9.57 -9.90
N GLU A 111 7.17 9.06 -10.96
CA GLU A 111 6.87 9.85 -12.17
C GLU A 111 6.03 11.09 -11.85
N LEU A 112 5.09 10.97 -10.89
CA LEU A 112 4.24 12.09 -10.45
C LEU A 112 5.03 13.16 -9.67
N GLN A 113 6.20 12.82 -9.14
CA GLN A 113 7.06 13.77 -8.42
C GLN A 113 7.93 14.60 -9.36
N LEU A 114 8.00 14.27 -10.65
CA LEU A 114 8.78 15.01 -11.65
C LEU A 114 8.22 16.40 -11.95
N SER A 115 6.94 16.63 -11.67
CA SER A 115 6.27 17.90 -11.90
C SER A 115 5.43 18.31 -10.70
N TYR A 116 6.01 19.12 -9.82
CA TYR A 116 5.27 19.82 -8.78
C TYR A 116 4.94 21.25 -9.22
N SER A 117 3.73 21.72 -8.92
CA SER A 117 3.39 23.12 -9.04
C SER A 117 2.54 23.55 -7.85
N GLU A 118 3.18 24.30 -6.95
CA GLU A 118 2.54 24.90 -5.76
C GLU A 118 1.28 25.69 -6.10
N LYS A 119 1.27 26.34 -7.27
CA LYS A 119 0.10 27.08 -7.77
C LYS A 119 -1.07 26.16 -8.08
N TYR A 120 -0.83 25.01 -8.72
CA TYR A 120 -1.90 24.04 -9.01
C TYR A 120 -2.37 23.35 -7.74
N ASP A 121 -1.46 23.03 -6.83
CA ASP A 121 -1.76 22.42 -5.53
C ASP A 121 -2.70 23.30 -4.71
N LYS A 122 -2.34 24.58 -4.54
CA LYS A 122 -3.18 25.57 -3.86
C LYS A 122 -4.54 25.77 -4.54
N ALA A 123 -4.58 25.75 -5.88
CA ALA A 123 -5.84 25.85 -6.60
C ALA A 123 -6.74 24.62 -6.40
N ILE A 124 -6.17 23.43 -6.20
CA ILE A 124 -6.92 22.22 -5.84
C ILE A 124 -7.48 22.35 -4.43
N ASP A 125 -6.67 22.79 -3.46
CA ASP A 125 -7.12 23.02 -2.08
C ASP A 125 -8.26 24.04 -1.99
N ASP A 126 -8.13 25.17 -2.68
CA ASP A 126 -9.18 26.20 -2.74
C ASP A 126 -10.48 25.63 -3.32
N ARG A 127 -10.38 24.73 -4.32
CA ARG A 127 -11.54 24.05 -4.90
C ARG A 127 -12.15 23.04 -3.93
N ILE A 128 -11.34 22.28 -3.20
CA ILE A 128 -11.80 21.33 -2.18
C ILE A 128 -12.59 22.08 -1.10
N ILE A 129 -12.06 23.20 -0.60
CA ILE A 129 -12.74 24.05 0.39
C ILE A 129 -14.08 24.56 -0.18
N THR A 130 -14.04 25.07 -1.41
CA THR A 130 -15.24 25.59 -2.08
C THR A 130 -16.33 24.52 -2.22
N TYR A 131 -15.98 23.31 -2.66
CA TYR A 131 -16.95 22.23 -2.82
C TYR A 131 -17.44 21.69 -1.48
N THR A 132 -16.58 21.62 -0.47
CA THR A 132 -16.96 21.25 0.90
C THR A 132 -18.02 22.22 1.45
N ASN A 133 -17.82 23.53 1.27
CA ASN A 133 -18.79 24.55 1.69
C ASN A 133 -20.11 24.42 0.93
N ARG A 134 -20.07 24.17 -0.39
CA ARG A 134 -21.29 23.96 -1.20
C ARG A 134 -22.06 22.73 -0.74
N ILE A 135 -21.37 21.63 -0.43
CA ILE A 135 -22.00 20.41 0.08
C ILE A 135 -22.69 20.70 1.43
N SER A 136 -22.05 21.47 2.30
CA SER A 136 -22.64 21.87 3.59
C SER A 136 -23.97 22.63 3.40
N VAL A 137 -23.97 23.64 2.52
CA VAL A 137 -25.19 24.40 2.19
C VAL A 137 -26.28 23.52 1.59
N LEU A 138 -25.92 22.62 0.66
CA LEU A 138 -26.88 21.69 0.06
C LEU A 138 -27.49 20.74 1.09
N LYS A 139 -26.72 20.28 2.08
CA LYS A 139 -27.25 19.48 3.19
C LYS A 139 -28.26 20.26 4.02
N SER A 140 -27.99 21.52 4.36
CA SER A 140 -28.94 22.37 5.08
C SER A 140 -30.24 22.56 4.29
N CYS A 141 -30.14 22.85 2.99
CA CYS A 141 -31.30 23.01 2.13
C CYS A 141 -32.14 21.72 2.02
N LEU A 142 -31.48 20.55 1.96
CA LEU A 142 -32.16 19.26 1.98
C LEU A 142 -32.97 19.09 3.28
N THR A 143 -32.36 19.36 4.43
CA THR A 143 -33.04 19.27 5.74
C THR A 143 -34.25 20.20 5.82
N GLU A 144 -34.14 21.45 5.33
CA GLU A 144 -35.28 22.38 5.29
C GLU A 144 -36.40 21.86 4.37
N THR A 145 -36.03 21.31 3.21
CA THR A 145 -37.01 20.75 2.26
C THR A 145 -37.75 19.56 2.86
N GLU A 146 -37.05 18.68 3.59
CA GLU A 146 -37.66 17.55 4.30
C GLU A 146 -38.62 18.02 5.41
N GLN A 147 -38.27 19.08 6.15
CA GLN A 147 -39.14 19.67 7.15
C GLN A 147 -40.41 20.26 6.54
N GLU A 148 -40.31 20.98 5.43
CA GLU A 148 -41.47 21.53 4.72
C GLU A 148 -42.36 20.43 4.13
N ALA A 149 -41.77 19.37 3.57
CA ALA A 149 -42.51 18.21 3.09
C ALA A 149 -43.30 17.53 4.23
N ALA A 150 -42.71 17.41 5.42
CA ALA A 150 -43.40 16.89 6.60
C ALA A 150 -44.59 17.76 7.02
N LYS A 151 -44.44 19.10 7.00
CA LYS A 151 -45.53 20.04 7.30
C LYS A 151 -46.69 19.88 6.29
N ILE A 152 -46.38 19.81 5.00
CA ILE A 152 -47.39 19.60 3.94
C ILE A 152 -48.15 18.30 4.16
N ASN A 153 -47.45 17.20 4.48
CA ASN A 153 -48.09 15.92 4.76
C ASN A 153 -49.06 15.98 5.95
N SER A 154 -48.71 16.72 7.00
CA SER A 154 -49.62 16.98 8.13
C SER A 154 -50.88 17.74 7.71
N ILE A 155 -50.74 18.78 6.88
CA ILE A 155 -51.88 19.54 6.34
C ILE A 155 -52.78 18.64 5.49
N ILE A 156 -52.21 17.82 4.59
CA ILE A 156 -52.97 16.88 3.76
C ILE A 156 -53.76 15.89 4.64
N HIS A 157 -53.15 15.38 5.71
CA HIS A 157 -53.82 14.49 6.66
C HIS A 157 -55.00 15.19 7.35
N ASN A 158 -54.80 16.43 7.83
CA ASN A 158 -55.86 17.21 8.48
C ASN A 158 -57.03 17.51 7.53
N LEU A 159 -56.75 17.86 6.27
CA LEU A 159 -57.78 18.09 5.25
C LEU A 159 -58.58 16.83 4.95
N LYS A 160 -57.93 15.65 4.87
CA LYS A 160 -58.62 14.36 4.72
C LYS A 160 -59.56 14.09 5.90
N ASN A 161 -59.10 14.34 7.12
CA ASN A 161 -59.93 14.17 8.32
C ASN A 161 -61.11 15.13 8.33
N MET A 162 -60.89 16.42 8.03
CA MET A 162 -61.95 17.40 7.94
C MET A 162 -62.98 17.03 6.87
N LYS A 163 -62.54 16.60 5.69
CA LYS A 163 -63.43 16.09 4.62
C LYS A 163 -64.28 14.91 5.10
N ASN A 164 -63.68 13.95 5.81
CA ASN A 164 -64.40 12.80 6.35
C ASN A 164 -65.42 13.23 7.43
N ASN A 165 -65.04 14.15 8.32
CA ASN A 165 -65.93 14.69 9.34
C ASN A 165 -67.12 15.41 8.71
N VAL A 166 -66.89 16.29 7.73
CA VAL A 166 -67.97 16.97 6.99
C VAL A 166 -68.90 15.97 6.32
N LYS A 167 -68.34 14.94 5.67
CA LYS A 167 -69.13 13.86 5.05
C LYS A 167 -70.01 13.14 6.10
N GLN A 168 -69.43 12.75 7.23
CA GLN A 168 -70.17 12.10 8.33
C GLN A 168 -71.25 13.01 8.91
N THR A 169 -70.99 14.30 9.12
CA THR A 169 -71.98 15.25 9.62
C THR A 169 -73.14 15.41 8.63
N LEU A 170 -72.86 15.51 7.33
CA LEU A 170 -73.90 15.57 6.29
C LEU A 170 -74.76 14.30 6.26
N GLU A 171 -74.14 13.13 6.40
CA GLU A 171 -74.85 11.85 6.46
C GLU A 171 -75.69 11.72 7.74
N ASN A 172 -75.14 12.05 8.90
CA ASN A 172 -75.77 11.84 10.22
C ASN A 172 -76.85 12.87 10.57
N VAL A 173 -76.62 14.16 10.27
CA VAL A 173 -77.52 15.25 10.67
C VAL A 173 -78.58 15.51 9.60
N TYR A 174 -78.19 15.44 8.33
CA TYR A 174 -79.05 15.84 7.21
C TYR A 174 -79.53 14.64 6.37
N GLY A 175 -79.12 13.41 6.70
CA GLY A 175 -79.51 12.19 5.97
C GLY A 175 -78.98 12.12 4.53
N VAL A 176 -78.02 12.98 4.16
CA VAL A 176 -77.54 13.12 2.79
C VAL A 176 -76.44 12.10 2.50
N LYS A 177 -76.82 10.93 1.95
CA LYS A 177 -75.86 9.88 1.54
C LYS A 177 -75.08 10.23 0.26
N SER A 178 -75.62 11.13 -0.57
CA SER A 178 -74.97 11.66 -1.78
C SER A 178 -75.62 12.97 -2.19
N VAL A 179 -74.82 14.04 -2.27
CA VAL A 179 -75.28 15.37 -2.72
C VAL A 179 -75.81 15.34 -4.16
N LYS A 180 -75.38 14.37 -4.99
CA LYS A 180 -75.86 14.21 -6.37
C LYS A 180 -77.32 13.73 -6.48
N ASN A 181 -77.87 13.06 -5.47
CA ASN A 181 -79.20 12.46 -5.57
C ASN A 181 -80.34 13.35 -5.04
N GLN A 182 -80.05 14.52 -4.48
CA GLN A 182 -81.08 15.43 -3.95
C GLN A 182 -81.44 16.60 -4.88
N LEU A 183 -80.65 16.84 -5.93
CA LEU A 183 -80.95 17.86 -6.94
C LEU A 183 -82.08 17.47 -7.92
N SER A 184 -82.52 16.20 -7.93
CA SER A 184 -83.67 15.76 -8.73
C SER A 184 -85.03 16.03 -8.07
N CYS A 185 -85.09 16.43 -6.79
CA CYS A 185 -86.35 16.70 -6.09
C CYS A 185 -86.73 18.19 -6.02
N VAL A 186 -85.90 19.10 -6.56
CA VAL A 186 -86.16 20.56 -6.55
C VAL A 186 -86.57 21.07 -7.93
N THR A 187 -86.69 20.20 -8.94
CA THR A 187 -87.06 20.55 -10.32
C THR A 187 -88.25 19.76 -10.87
N SER A 188 -89.19 19.33 -10.03
CA SER A 188 -90.48 18.77 -10.46
C SER A 188 -91.65 19.53 -9.86
#